data_AF-A0A7F8K7I8-F1
#
_entry.id   AF-A0A7F8K7I8-F1
#
_cell.length_a   1.000
_cell.length_b   1.000
_cell.length_c   1.000
_cell.angle_alpha   90.00
_cell.angle_beta   90.00
_cell.angle_gamma   90.00
#
_symmetry.space_group_name_H-M   'P 1'
#
loop_
_entity.id
_entity.type
_entity.pdbx_description
1 polymer ?
#
loop_
_entity_poly.entity_id
_entity_poly.type
_entity_poly.pdbx_seq_one_letter_code
_entity_poly.pdbx_strand_id
1 'polypeptide(L)'
;MSPALKWPQLQRLGRPYRWVPRDYGLPVTLSLLLLLLLPPRTHQMSLWHFHVHGTWQAKGRTHARVLGTGDCQPDGCQALVTVQIPISNTEGVPLGWSTPTVCFTYDQTRDYCQWWDETYGGCPYHSCNIHVAKLDTRSSLRQSHLLTTNGKGQLFINIKDPWDTRW
;
A
#
# COMPACT_ATOMS: atom_id res chain seq x y z
N MET A 1 4.35 -66.21 -19.84
CA MET A 1 4.21 -66.63 -18.43
C MET A 1 3.49 -65.53 -17.67
N SER A 2 2.20 -65.73 -17.43
CA SER A 2 1.42 -64.99 -16.43
C SER A 2 0.44 -65.99 -15.83
N PRO A 3 0.19 -65.93 -14.52
CA PRO A 3 -1.16 -66.17 -14.08
C PRO A 3 -1.69 -65.03 -13.21
N ALA A 4 -2.88 -64.62 -13.63
CA ALA A 4 -3.89 -63.83 -12.96
C ALA A 4 -3.94 -64.01 -11.44
N LEU A 5 -4.03 -62.88 -10.74
CA LEU A 5 -4.41 -62.80 -9.34
C LEU A 5 -5.87 -63.27 -9.19
N LYS A 6 -6.07 -64.36 -8.44
CA LYS A 6 -7.39 -64.90 -8.12
C LYS A 6 -8.04 -64.06 -7.02
N TRP A 7 -9.25 -63.58 -7.29
CA TRP A 7 -10.15 -63.03 -6.27
C TRP A 7 -10.63 -64.15 -5.33
N PRO A 8 -10.61 -63.96 -4.00
CA PRO A 8 -11.27 -64.90 -3.11
C PRO A 8 -12.79 -64.79 -3.23
N GLN A 9 -13.40 -65.94 -3.50
CA GLN A 9 -14.84 -66.17 -3.52
C GLN A 9 -15.48 -65.90 -2.16
N LEU A 10 -16.62 -65.21 -2.17
CA LEU A 10 -17.52 -65.03 -1.03
C LEU A 10 -18.02 -66.39 -0.52
N GLN A 11 -17.60 -66.79 0.68
CA GLN A 11 -18.27 -67.86 1.41
C GLN A 11 -19.46 -67.29 2.19
N ARG A 12 -20.66 -67.77 1.88
CA ARG A 12 -21.86 -67.57 2.68
C ARG A 12 -21.90 -68.66 3.76
N LEU A 13 -21.68 -68.29 5.01
CA LEU A 13 -21.96 -69.14 6.18
C LEU A 13 -22.64 -68.30 7.29
N GLY A 14 -23.94 -68.53 7.47
CA GLY A 14 -24.66 -68.61 8.77
C GLY A 14 -24.82 -67.39 9.69
N ARG A 15 -25.98 -66.71 9.60
CA ARG A 15 -26.76 -66.02 10.68
C ARG A 15 -26.08 -64.87 11.50
N PRO A 16 -26.87 -63.96 12.13
CA PRO A 16 -26.63 -62.52 12.03
C PRO A 16 -25.70 -61.99 13.12
N TYR A 17 -24.66 -61.25 12.72
CA TYR A 17 -23.92 -60.42 13.65
C TYR A 17 -24.68 -59.12 13.89
N ARG A 18 -25.03 -58.94 15.16
CA ARG A 18 -25.66 -57.78 15.79
C ARG A 18 -24.87 -56.51 15.44
N TRP A 19 -25.53 -55.50 14.89
CA TRP A 19 -24.97 -54.16 14.76
C TRP A 19 -24.71 -53.60 16.16
N VAL A 20 -23.44 -53.35 16.49
CA VAL A 20 -23.06 -52.51 17.62
C VAL A 20 -22.74 -51.13 17.03
N PRO A 21 -23.45 -50.06 17.39
CA PRO A 21 -23.00 -48.71 17.06
C PRO A 21 -21.67 -48.50 17.77
N ARG A 22 -20.58 -48.41 17.02
CA ARG A 22 -19.35 -47.82 17.57
C ARG A 22 -19.66 -46.33 17.74
N ASP A 23 -19.64 -45.88 18.99
CA ASP A 23 -19.71 -44.47 19.37
C ASP A 23 -18.53 -43.70 18.77
N TYR A 24 -18.71 -43.22 17.54
CA TYR A 24 -17.79 -42.28 16.88
C TYR A 24 -18.23 -40.82 17.06
N GLY A 25 -19.29 -40.56 17.84
CA GLY A 25 -19.91 -39.23 17.96
C GLY A 25 -19.22 -38.26 18.93
N LEU A 26 -18.41 -38.75 19.87
CA LEU A 26 -17.78 -37.91 20.90
C LEU A 26 -16.53 -37.12 20.44
N PRO A 27 -15.58 -37.67 19.64
CA PRO A 27 -14.38 -36.90 19.27
C PRO A 27 -14.66 -35.82 18.21
N VAL A 28 -15.67 -36.02 17.35
CA VAL A 28 -16.01 -35.07 16.28
C VAL A 28 -16.73 -33.84 16.85
N THR A 29 -17.63 -34.04 17.82
CA THR A 29 -18.36 -32.94 18.47
C THR A 29 -17.45 -32.09 19.34
N LEU A 30 -16.50 -32.71 20.07
CA LEU A 30 -15.51 -31.98 20.87
C LEU A 30 -14.57 -31.12 20.00
N SER A 31 -14.17 -31.63 18.83
CA SER A 31 -13.32 -30.91 17.88
C SER A 31 -14.03 -29.70 17.25
N LEU A 32 -15.33 -29.81 16.96
CA LEU A 32 -16.14 -28.71 16.43
C LEU A 32 -16.38 -27.59 17.45
N LEU A 33 -16.62 -27.95 18.72
CA LEU A 33 -16.76 -26.98 19.80
C LEU A 33 -15.45 -26.22 20.06
N LEU A 34 -14.29 -26.87 19.92
CA LEU A 34 -12.99 -26.23 20.08
C LEU A 34 -12.71 -25.18 18.99
N LEU A 35 -13.21 -25.41 17.76
CA LEU A 35 -13.12 -24.46 16.65
C LEU A 35 -14.02 -23.22 16.85
N LEU A 36 -15.15 -23.37 17.55
CA LEU A 36 -16.08 -22.27 17.88
C LEU A 36 -15.59 -21.42 19.06
N LEU A 37 -14.66 -21.94 19.87
CA LEU A 37 -14.03 -21.23 21.00
C LEU A 37 -12.77 -20.47 20.60
N LEU A 38 -12.29 -20.62 19.35
CA LEU A 38 -11.23 -19.77 18.82
C LEU A 38 -11.80 -18.35 18.66
N PRO A 39 -11.21 -17.34 19.32
CA PRO A 39 -11.59 -15.96 19.04
C PRO A 39 -11.41 -15.72 17.54
N PRO A 40 -12.32 -15.00 16.87
CA PRO A 40 -12.12 -14.64 15.46
C PRO A 40 -10.76 -13.97 15.38
N ARG A 41 -9.87 -14.52 14.54
CA ARG A 41 -8.56 -13.95 14.28
C ARG A 41 -8.83 -12.54 13.74
N THR A 42 -8.75 -11.55 14.61
CA THR A 42 -8.63 -10.15 14.19
C THR A 42 -7.27 -10.08 13.55
N HIS A 43 -7.21 -10.31 12.24
CA HIS A 43 -6.04 -9.96 11.45
C HIS A 43 -5.85 -8.46 11.65
N GLN A 44 -4.93 -8.08 12.54
CA GLN A 44 -4.41 -6.71 12.53
C GLN A 44 -3.71 -6.56 11.19
N MET A 45 -4.41 -5.96 10.24
CA MET A 45 -3.84 -5.63 8.95
C MET A 45 -2.80 -4.54 9.20
N SER A 46 -1.53 -4.91 9.12
CA SER A 46 -0.44 -3.93 9.12
C SER A 46 -0.60 -3.07 7.88
N LEU A 47 -0.60 -1.75 8.02
CA LEU A 47 -0.64 -0.81 6.91
C LEU A 47 0.71 -0.12 6.80
N TRP A 48 1.16 0.12 5.57
CA TRP A 48 2.27 1.03 5.33
C TRP A 48 1.73 2.45 5.28
N HIS A 49 2.34 3.33 6.05
CA HIS A 49 1.95 4.72 6.19
C HIS A 49 3.04 5.63 5.60
N PHE A 50 2.69 6.38 4.57
CA PHE A 50 3.56 7.30 3.87
C PHE A 50 3.33 8.72 4.38
N HIS A 51 4.43 9.45 4.59
CA HIS A 51 4.40 10.86 4.92
C HIS A 51 5.05 11.67 3.80
N VAL A 52 4.36 12.71 3.34
CA VAL A 52 4.97 13.73 2.49
C VAL A 52 5.41 14.88 3.39
N HIS A 53 6.72 15.08 3.49
CA HIS A 53 7.30 16.21 4.21
C HIS A 53 7.55 17.37 3.25
N GLY A 54 7.22 18.58 3.68
CA GLY A 54 7.66 19.81 3.06
C GLY A 54 8.68 20.49 3.94
N THR A 55 9.78 20.96 3.35
CA THR A 55 10.82 21.75 4.02
C THR A 55 11.02 23.06 3.26
N TRP A 56 11.14 24.17 4.00
CA TRP A 56 11.34 25.48 3.39
C TRP A 56 12.02 26.46 4.34
N GLN A 57 12.65 27.49 3.79
CA GLN A 57 13.13 28.62 4.57
C GLN A 57 12.11 29.74 4.65
N ALA A 58 11.88 30.25 5.86
CA ALA A 58 11.16 31.48 6.08
C ALA A 58 11.82 32.26 7.24
N LYS A 59 12.13 33.54 6.98
CA LYS A 59 12.77 34.46 7.95
C LYS A 59 14.08 33.92 8.53
N GLY A 60 14.93 33.34 7.67
CA GLY A 60 16.25 32.80 8.07
C GLY A 60 16.21 31.54 8.93
N ARG A 61 15.06 30.85 8.99
CA ARG A 61 14.90 29.56 9.68
C ARG A 61 14.36 28.52 8.72
N THR A 62 14.85 27.30 8.84
CA THR A 62 14.30 26.13 8.16
C THR A 62 13.06 25.64 8.91
N HIS A 63 11.98 25.44 8.18
CA HIS A 63 10.72 24.88 8.66
C HIS A 63 10.53 23.53 7.98
N ALA A 64 9.98 22.57 8.70
CA ALA A 64 9.65 21.24 8.20
C ALA A 64 8.28 20.83 8.76
N ARG A 65 7.41 20.27 7.91
CA ARG A 65 6.16 19.67 8.38
C ARG A 65 5.68 18.56 7.45
N VAL A 66 4.86 17.67 7.99
CA VAL A 66 4.07 16.75 7.17
C VAL A 66 2.95 17.52 6.48
N LEU A 67 2.89 17.44 5.15
CA LEU A 67 1.89 18.10 4.32
C LEU A 67 0.69 17.18 4.04
N GLY A 68 0.95 15.87 3.94
CA GLY A 68 -0.06 14.86 3.67
C GLY A 68 0.44 13.47 4.02
N THR A 69 -0.52 12.54 4.11
CA THR A 69 -0.25 11.14 4.42
C THR A 69 -1.06 10.23 3.51
N GLY A 70 -0.59 9.00 3.33
CA GLY A 70 -1.30 7.98 2.57
C GLY A 70 -0.99 6.59 3.09
N ASP A 71 -1.99 5.72 3.02
CA ASP A 71 -1.87 4.33 3.49
C ASP A 71 -1.92 3.36 2.31
N CYS A 72 -1.15 2.28 2.39
CA CYS A 72 -1.41 1.11 1.55
C CYS A 72 -1.28 -0.20 2.34
N GLN A 73 -2.08 -1.18 1.93
CA GLN A 73 -2.02 -2.53 2.46
C GLN A 73 -0.70 -3.20 2.03
N PRO A 74 -0.14 -4.15 2.78
CA PRO A 74 1.14 -4.78 2.46
C PRO A 74 1.13 -5.41 1.07
N ASP A 75 0.02 -6.07 0.72
CA ASP A 75 -0.20 -6.65 -0.62
C ASP A 75 -0.54 -5.57 -1.68
N GLY A 76 -1.05 -4.41 -1.25
CA GLY A 76 -1.50 -3.31 -2.09
C GLY A 76 -0.43 -2.26 -2.41
N CYS A 77 0.71 -2.26 -1.71
CA CYS A 77 1.82 -1.35 -1.98
C CYS A 77 2.66 -1.75 -3.21
N GLN A 78 2.29 -2.81 -3.94
CA GLN A 78 2.84 -3.10 -5.27
C GLN A 78 2.21 -2.24 -6.38
N ALA A 79 1.24 -1.38 -6.02
CA ALA A 79 0.50 -0.53 -6.93
C ALA A 79 0.65 0.96 -6.56
N LEU A 80 0.05 1.83 -7.39
CA LEU A 80 0.05 3.27 -7.22
C LEU A 80 -0.49 3.70 -5.84
N VAL A 81 0.33 4.41 -5.06
CA VAL A 81 -0.09 5.11 -3.84
C VAL A 81 -0.39 6.56 -4.17
N THR A 82 -1.54 7.06 -3.72
CA THR A 82 -1.92 8.46 -3.88
C THR A 82 -1.98 9.14 -2.51
N VAL A 83 -1.02 10.02 -2.23
CA VAL A 83 -1.00 10.82 -1.00
C VAL A 83 -1.77 12.11 -1.24
N GLN A 84 -2.75 12.39 -0.38
CA GLN A 84 -3.55 13.61 -0.46
C GLN A 84 -2.91 14.72 0.37
N ILE A 85 -2.81 15.91 -0.23
CA ILE A 85 -2.28 17.11 0.41
C ILE A 85 -3.33 18.21 0.26
N PRO A 86 -4.03 18.59 1.34
CA PRO A 86 -4.86 19.79 1.35
C PRO A 86 -4.01 21.02 1.04
N ILE A 87 -4.46 21.93 0.17
CA ILE A 87 -3.71 23.16 -0.15
C ILE A 87 -3.57 24.05 1.10
N SER A 88 -4.51 23.99 2.05
CA SER A 88 -4.35 24.64 3.36
C SER A 88 -3.11 24.17 4.11
N ASN A 89 -2.72 22.90 3.94
CA ASN A 89 -1.51 22.34 4.53
C ASN A 89 -0.24 22.80 3.79
N THR A 90 -0.34 23.62 2.75
CA THR A 90 0.79 24.27 2.08
C THR A 90 0.94 25.75 2.45
N GLU A 91 0.10 26.28 3.35
CA GLU A 91 0.19 27.67 3.81
C GLU A 91 1.57 27.99 4.42
N GLY A 92 2.21 29.06 3.94
CA GLY A 92 3.54 29.48 4.38
C GLY A 92 4.71 28.77 3.67
N VAL A 93 4.44 27.74 2.87
CA VAL A 93 5.42 27.19 1.93
C VAL A 93 5.55 28.18 0.75
N PRO A 94 6.76 28.60 0.36
CA PRO A 94 6.94 29.44 -0.80
C PRO A 94 6.46 28.73 -2.06
N LEU A 95 5.30 29.13 -2.57
CA LEU A 95 4.80 28.68 -3.87
C LEU A 95 5.42 29.60 -4.92
N GLY A 96 6.41 29.09 -5.66
CA GLY A 96 7.13 29.92 -6.64
C GLY A 96 6.24 30.49 -7.75
N TRP A 97 5.13 29.80 -8.09
CA TRP A 97 4.22 30.15 -9.20
C TRP A 97 2.75 29.88 -8.84
N SER A 98 1.83 30.35 -9.69
CA SER A 98 0.38 30.13 -9.55
C SER A 98 -0.04 28.65 -9.51
N THR A 99 0.83 27.75 -9.98
CA THR A 99 0.60 26.30 -10.00
C THR A 99 1.56 25.61 -9.04
N PRO A 100 1.07 24.78 -8.10
CA PRO A 100 1.92 24.00 -7.21
C PRO A 100 2.87 23.09 -7.98
N THR A 101 4.10 23.00 -7.48
CA THR A 101 5.19 22.24 -8.08
C THR A 101 5.93 21.47 -6.99
N VAL A 102 6.45 20.30 -7.34
CA VAL A 102 7.38 19.54 -6.50
C VAL A 102 8.64 19.21 -7.27
N CYS A 103 9.74 19.07 -6.55
CA CYS A 103 11.03 18.68 -7.11
C CYS A 103 11.65 17.62 -6.22
N PHE A 104 12.26 16.61 -6.82
CA PHE A 104 13.02 15.57 -6.12
C PHE A 104 14.46 15.54 -6.62
N THR A 105 15.41 15.28 -5.73
CA THR A 105 16.84 15.24 -6.05
C THR A 105 17.20 14.11 -7.01
N TYR A 106 16.54 12.95 -6.90
CA TYR A 106 16.78 11.82 -7.81
C TYR A 106 16.47 12.12 -9.28
N ASP A 107 15.60 13.10 -9.55
CA ASP A 107 15.26 13.51 -10.92
C ASP A 107 16.28 14.48 -11.52
N GLN A 108 17.24 14.99 -10.74
CA GLN A 108 18.08 16.11 -11.16
C GLN A 108 19.37 15.66 -11.86
N THR A 109 19.62 16.26 -13.02
CA THR A 109 20.84 16.00 -13.82
C THR A 109 21.92 17.07 -13.66
N ARG A 110 21.61 18.19 -13.01
CA ARG A 110 22.53 19.32 -12.81
C ARG A 110 22.91 19.44 -11.34
N ASP A 111 24.19 19.55 -11.05
CA ASP A 111 24.73 19.58 -9.68
C ASP A 111 24.06 20.63 -8.79
N TYR A 112 23.87 21.86 -9.29
CA TYR A 112 23.28 22.94 -8.50
C TYR A 112 21.82 22.68 -8.07
N CYS A 113 21.11 21.77 -8.76
CA CYS A 113 19.75 21.37 -8.39
C CYS A 113 19.74 20.38 -7.21
N GLN A 114 20.89 19.81 -6.86
CA GLN A 114 21.06 18.86 -5.75
C GLN A 114 21.56 19.55 -4.47
N TRP A 115 22.09 20.78 -4.55
CA TRP A 115 22.71 21.48 -3.41
C TRP A 115 21.76 21.83 -2.26
N TRP A 116 20.45 21.80 -2.49
CA TRP A 116 19.47 22.29 -1.54
C TRP A 116 18.59 21.21 -0.91
N ASP A 117 18.97 19.95 -1.06
CA ASP A 117 18.21 18.80 -0.54
C ASP A 117 17.91 18.95 0.96
N GLU A 118 18.93 19.24 1.77
CA GLU A 118 18.76 19.39 3.22
C GLU A 118 17.88 20.59 3.62
N THR A 119 17.75 21.60 2.75
CA THR A 119 17.03 22.84 3.06
C THR A 119 15.59 22.84 2.53
N TYR A 120 15.39 22.37 1.31
CA TYR A 120 14.10 22.40 0.60
C TYR A 120 13.55 21.01 0.28
N GLY A 121 14.25 19.93 0.63
CA GLY A 121 13.85 18.55 0.30
C GLY A 121 13.86 18.30 -1.21
N GLY A 122 14.64 19.11 -1.94
CA GLY A 122 14.60 19.18 -3.39
C GLY A 122 15.18 20.50 -3.92
N CYS A 123 14.80 20.85 -5.13
CA CYS A 123 15.35 21.99 -5.86
C CYS A 123 14.40 23.19 -5.90
N PRO A 124 14.86 24.41 -5.57
CA PRO A 124 13.99 25.60 -5.51
C PRO A 124 13.88 26.36 -6.85
N TYR A 125 14.53 25.90 -7.92
CA TYR A 125 14.66 26.65 -9.18
C TYR A 125 13.93 26.00 -10.35
N HIS A 126 13.26 26.82 -11.17
CA HIS A 126 12.55 26.35 -12.38
C HIS A 126 13.46 25.78 -13.48
N SER A 127 14.77 26.06 -13.40
CA SER A 127 15.76 25.54 -14.33
C SER A 127 16.13 24.07 -14.05
N CYS A 128 15.61 23.51 -12.97
CA CYS A 128 15.73 22.13 -12.56
C CYS A 128 14.52 21.30 -13.06
N ASN A 129 14.60 19.98 -12.95
CA ASN A 129 13.50 19.10 -13.31
C ASN A 129 12.41 19.20 -12.24
N ILE A 130 11.27 19.80 -12.61
CA ILE A 130 10.14 20.04 -11.71
C ILE A 130 8.87 19.35 -12.20
N HIS A 131 8.07 18.84 -11.27
CA HIS A 131 6.76 18.25 -11.54
C HIS A 131 5.67 19.27 -11.24
N VAL A 132 5.10 19.84 -12.29
CA VAL A 132 3.99 20.79 -12.20
C VAL A 132 2.68 20.05 -12.00
N ALA A 133 1.87 20.51 -11.04
CA ALA A 133 0.56 19.92 -10.78
C ALA A 133 -0.33 19.98 -12.03
N LYS A 134 -0.84 18.83 -12.48
CA LYS A 134 -1.83 18.76 -13.56
C LYS A 134 -3.25 18.73 -13.01
N LEU A 135 -4.14 19.52 -13.61
CA LEU A 135 -5.56 19.49 -13.28
C LEU A 135 -6.15 18.14 -13.70
N ASP A 136 -6.61 17.38 -12.71
CA ASP A 136 -7.19 16.05 -12.87
C ASP A 136 -8.51 15.96 -12.11
N THR A 137 -9.60 16.36 -12.77
CA THR A 137 -10.95 16.32 -12.19
C THR A 137 -11.59 14.94 -12.26
N ARG A 138 -11.01 14.01 -13.03
CA ARG A 138 -11.54 12.66 -13.29
C ARG A 138 -10.65 11.54 -12.76
N SER A 139 -9.56 11.87 -12.07
CA SER A 139 -8.55 10.93 -11.56
C SER A 139 -7.85 10.10 -12.65
N SER A 140 -7.93 10.50 -13.92
CA SER A 140 -7.37 9.75 -15.06
C SER A 140 -5.88 10.01 -15.28
N LEU A 141 -5.32 11.06 -14.67
CA LEU A 141 -3.93 11.46 -14.84
C LEU A 141 -3.00 10.92 -13.75
N ARG A 142 -3.56 10.37 -12.66
CA ARG A 142 -2.76 9.85 -11.52
C ARG A 142 -1.75 8.78 -11.91
N GLN A 143 -2.05 7.96 -12.91
CA GLN A 143 -1.11 6.94 -13.41
C GLN A 143 -0.02 7.50 -14.33
N SER A 144 -0.14 8.73 -14.83
CA SER A 144 0.83 9.33 -15.76
C SER A 144 1.63 10.46 -15.14
N HIS A 145 1.11 11.11 -14.10
CA HIS A 145 1.71 12.32 -13.52
C HIS A 145 1.96 12.16 -12.02
N LEU A 146 3.16 12.53 -11.59
CA LEU A 146 3.57 12.48 -10.19
C LEU A 146 2.73 13.44 -9.32
N LEU A 147 2.43 14.63 -9.83
CA LEU A 147 1.66 15.64 -9.09
C LEU A 147 0.38 16.00 -9.86
N THR A 148 -0.78 15.85 -9.22
CA THR A 148 -2.07 16.29 -9.78
C THR A 148 -2.84 17.15 -8.78
N THR A 149 -3.84 17.89 -9.27
CA THR A 149 -4.77 18.68 -8.46
C THR A 149 -6.20 18.49 -8.94
N ASN A 150 -7.19 18.50 -8.04
CA ASN A 150 -8.59 18.50 -8.44
C ASN A 150 -9.14 19.92 -8.73
N GLY A 151 -8.32 20.97 -8.59
CA GLY A 151 -8.74 22.37 -8.74
C GLY A 151 -9.65 22.88 -7.61
N LYS A 152 -9.90 22.07 -6.57
CA LYS A 152 -10.80 22.35 -5.44
C LYS A 152 -10.06 22.37 -4.11
N GLY A 153 -8.78 22.74 -4.10
CA GLY A 153 -8.01 22.81 -2.86
C GLY A 153 -7.30 21.52 -2.46
N GLN A 154 -7.21 20.51 -3.34
CA GLN A 154 -6.44 19.29 -3.06
C GLN A 154 -5.34 19.07 -4.11
N LEU A 155 -4.18 18.69 -3.60
CA LEU A 155 -3.05 18.16 -4.35
C LEU A 155 -2.90 16.67 -4.07
N PHE A 156 -2.35 15.96 -5.05
CA PHE A 156 -2.15 14.52 -4.97
C PHE A 156 -0.74 14.20 -5.47
N ILE A 157 0.05 13.56 -4.63
CA ILE A 157 1.32 12.93 -5.05
C ILE A 157 1.02 11.46 -5.38
N ASN A 158 1.31 11.07 -6.61
CA ASN A 158 0.98 9.76 -7.17
C ASN A 158 2.27 8.92 -7.34
N ILE A 159 2.54 8.08 -6.35
CA ILE A 159 3.75 7.25 -6.23
C ILE A 159 3.50 5.89 -6.89
N LYS A 160 4.06 5.67 -8.08
CA LYS A 160 3.82 4.44 -8.88
C LYS A 160 4.39 3.18 -8.25
N ASP A 161 5.62 3.30 -7.74
CA ASP A 161 6.34 2.23 -7.08
C ASP A 161 6.82 2.78 -5.74
N PRO A 162 6.06 2.57 -4.66
CA PRO A 162 6.41 3.07 -3.32
C PRO A 162 7.64 2.40 -2.71
N TRP A 163 8.13 1.31 -3.31
CA TRP A 163 9.29 0.55 -2.82
C TRP A 163 10.58 0.91 -3.54
N ASP A 164 10.49 1.75 -4.57
CA ASP A 164 11.68 2.26 -5.25
C ASP A 164 12.57 3.01 -4.24
N THR A 165 13.85 2.66 -4.21
CA THR A 165 14.84 3.23 -3.28
C THR A 165 15.09 4.72 -3.45
N ARG A 166 14.50 5.36 -4.47
CA ARG A 166 14.61 6.81 -4.70
C ARG A 166 13.76 7.68 -3.75
N TRP A 167 12.78 7.09 -3.06
CA TRP A 167 11.94 7.79 -2.06
C TRP A 167 12.60 7.78 -0.69
#